data_AF-A0A8T4NUE7-F1
#
_entry.id   AF-A0A8T4NUE7-F1
#
_cell.length_a   1.000
_cell.length_b   1.000
_cell.length_c   1.000
_cell.angle_alpha   90.00
_cell.angle_beta   90.00
_cell.angle_gamma   90.00
#
_symmetry.space_group_name_H-M   'P 1'
#
loop_
_entity.id
_entity.type
_entity.pdbx_description
1 polymer ?
#
loop_
_entity_poly.entity_id
_entity_poly.type
_entity_poly.pdbx_seq_one_letter_code
_entity_poly.pdbx_strand_id
1 'polypeptide(L)' 'MDRENVRKETQEILEKFALSLEKIKSSKTSHHIFREVTERKENGKSYINFKEHLLENASNKNEDFILTEKGDWKS' A
#
# COMPACT_ATOMS: atom_id res chain seq x y z
N MET A 1 19.33 -12.28 0.23
CA MET A 1 18.55 -12.89 1.32
C MET A 1 18.27 -14.32 0.93
N ASP A 2 18.58 -15.27 1.80
CA ASP A 2 18.30 -16.69 1.52
C ASP A 2 16.78 -16.93 1.60
N ARG A 3 16.23 -17.59 0.59
CA ARG A 3 14.78 -17.88 0.52
C ARG A 3 14.32 -18.72 1.71
N GLU A 4 15.18 -19.61 2.19
CA GLU A 4 14.85 -20.48 3.33
C GLU A 4 14.78 -19.70 4.63
N ASN A 5 15.67 -18.73 4.82
CA ASN A 5 15.62 -17.83 5.99
C ASN A 5 14.36 -16.97 5.99
N VAL A 6 13.98 -16.42 4.83
CA VAL A 6 12.72 -15.63 4.70
C VAL A 6 11.50 -16.49 5.01
N ARG A 7 11.47 -17.73 4.51
CA ARG A 7 10.38 -18.68 4.79
C ARG A 7 10.26 -18.96 6.28
N LYS A 8 11.38 -19.25 6.94
CA LYS A 8 11.43 -19.55 8.37
C LYS A 8 10.97 -18.37 9.21
N GLU A 9 11.50 -17.18 8.95
CA GLU A 9 11.11 -15.95 9.65
C GLU A 9 9.62 -15.63 9.46
N THR A 10 9.11 -15.79 8.24
CA THR A 10 7.69 -15.59 7.93
C THR A 10 6.82 -16.56 8.71
N GLN A 11 7.20 -17.83 8.75
CA GLN A 11 6.46 -18.85 9.49
C GLN A 11 6.43 -18.54 11.00
N GLU A 12 7.56 -18.17 11.59
CA GLU A 12 7.63 -17.79 13.01
C GLU A 12 6.75 -16.58 13.34
N ILE A 13 6.69 -15.58 12.45
CA ILE A 13 5.83 -14.40 12.59
C ILE A 13 4.35 -14.81 12.57
N LEU A 14 3.96 -15.64 11.59
CA LEU A 14 2.58 -16.09 11.43
C LEU A 14 2.11 -16.94 12.62
N GLU A 15 2.96 -17.85 13.11
CA GLU A 15 2.64 -18.68 14.28
C GLU A 15 2.47 -17.82 15.54
N LYS A 16 3.38 -16.87 15.79
CA LYS A 16 3.27 -15.94 16.93
C LYS A 16 2.00 -15.09 16.84
N PHE A 17 1.63 -14.67 15.63
CA PHE A 17 0.41 -13.89 15.39
C PHE A 17 -0.85 -14.73 15.67
N ALA A 18 -0.91 -15.96 15.17
CA ALA A 18 -2.04 -16.87 15.40
C ALA A 18 -2.24 -17.18 16.90
N LEU A 19 -1.15 -17.52 17.61
CA LEU A 19 -1.18 -17.75 19.06
C LEU A 19 -1.63 -16.51 19.85
N SER A 20 -1.30 -15.32 19.35
CA SER A 20 -1.76 -14.06 19.95
C SER A 20 -3.25 -13.83 19.72
N LEU A 21 -3.75 -14.14 18.52
CA LEU A 21 -5.18 -14.02 18.19
C LEU A 21 -6.05 -15.00 18.98
N GLU A 22 -5.60 -16.24 19.20
CA GLU A 22 -6.32 -17.24 20.00
C GLU A 22 -6.59 -16.77 21.43
N LYS A 23 -5.69 -15.93 21.99
CA LYS A 23 -5.83 -15.38 23.35
C LYS A 23 -6.82 -14.23 23.43
N ILE A 24 -7.18 -13.62 22.30
CA ILE A 24 -8.13 -12.51 22.26
C ILE A 24 -9.54 -13.09 22.25
N LYS A 25 -10.28 -12.91 23.34
CA LYS A 25 -11.73 -13.13 23.33
C LYS A 25 -12.33 -12.15 22.33
N SER A 26 -12.88 -12.67 21.23
CA SER A 26 -13.64 -11.88 20.26
C SER A 26 -14.81 -11.19 20.98
N SER A 27 -14.66 -9.92 21.33
CA SER A 27 -15.82 -9.08 21.59
C SER A 27 -16.42 -8.73 20.24
N LYS A 28 -17.72 -8.98 20.07
CA LYS A 28 -18.49 -8.68 18.84
C LYS A 28 -18.65 -7.16 18.57
N THR A 29 -17.79 -6.33 19.14
CA THR A 29 -17.80 -4.89 18.93
C THR A 29 -17.05 -4.60 17.64
N SER A 30 -17.78 -4.58 16.52
CA SER A 30 -17.24 -4.07 15.27
C SER A 30 -16.93 -2.59 15.45
N HIS A 31 -15.69 -2.18 15.18
CA HIS A 31 -15.29 -0.77 15.15
C HIS A 31 -15.66 -0.14 13.81
N HIS A 32 -16.86 -0.43 13.32
CA HIS A 32 -17.36 0.13 12.08
C HIS A 32 -17.85 1.55 12.36
N ILE A 33 -17.11 2.53 11.86
CA ILE A 33 -17.58 3.92 11.86
C ILE A 33 -18.60 4.01 10.74
N PHE A 34 -19.89 4.15 11.09
CA PHE A 34 -20.91 4.50 10.10
C PHE A 34 -20.56 5.86 9.52
N ARG A 35 -20.30 5.89 8.21
CA ARG A 35 -20.08 7.12 7.45
C ARG A 35 -21.24 7.26 6.47
N GLU A 36 -21.72 8.49 6.31
CA GLU A 36 -22.63 8.81 5.22
C GLU A 36 -21.95 8.50 3.88
N VAL A 37 -22.75 8.12 2.89
CA VAL A 37 -22.25 7.93 1.52
C VAL A 37 -21.80 9.28 1.00
N THR A 38 -20.50 9.46 0.81
CA THR A 38 -19.92 10.68 0.25
C THR A 38 -19.50 10.45 -1.19
N GLU A 39 -19.95 11.32 -2.10
CA GLU A 39 -19.46 11.36 -3.47
C GLU A 39 -18.39 12.44 -3.63
N ARG A 40 -17.32 12.13 -4.36
CA ARG A 40 -16.30 13.12 -4.70
C ARG A 40 -16.85 14.04 -5.79
N LYS A 41 -17.09 15.32 -5.45
CA LYS A 41 -17.42 16.34 -6.46
C LYS A 41 -16.20 16.60 -7.35
N GLU A 42 -16.35 16.43 -8.65
CA GLU A 42 -15.30 16.74 -9.61
C GLU A 42 -15.19 18.25 -9.84
N ASN A 43 -14.38 18.89 -9.00
CA ASN A 43 -13.94 20.26 -9.22
C ASN A 43 -12.47 20.20 -9.67
N GLY A 44 -12.24 20.18 -10.98
CA GLY A 44 -10.91 20.08 -11.59
C GLY A 44 -10.02 21.29 -11.30
N LYS A 45 -9.46 21.36 -10.09
CA LYS A 45 -8.44 22.36 -9.75
C LYS A 45 -7.12 21.92 -10.37
N SER A 46 -6.54 22.78 -11.20
CA SER A 46 -5.17 22.60 -11.66
C SER A 46 -4.22 22.73 -10.48
N TYR A 47 -3.32 21.78 -10.33
CA TYR A 47 -2.30 21.79 -9.30
C TYR A 47 -1.00 22.34 -9.91
N ILE A 48 -0.57 23.51 -9.42
CA ILE A 48 0.70 24.12 -9.83
C ILE A 48 1.83 23.16 -9.45
N ASN A 49 2.79 22.96 -10.36
CA ASN A 49 3.93 22.06 -10.21
C ASN A 49 3.59 20.57 -10.10
N PHE A 50 2.42 20.14 -10.59
CA PHE A 50 2.03 18.73 -10.61
C PHE A 50 3.09 17.82 -11.22
N LYS A 51 3.64 18.21 -12.37
CA LYS A 51 4.65 17.44 -13.08
C LYS A 51 5.92 17.27 -12.25
N GLU A 52 6.40 18.34 -11.64
CA GLU A 52 7.61 18.32 -10.81
C GLU A 52 7.43 17.40 -9.61
N HIS A 53 6.33 17.55 -8.87
CA HIS A 53 6.04 16.71 -7.70
C HIS A 53 5.77 15.24 -8.06
N LEU A 54 5.13 14.99 -9.21
CA LEU A 54 4.90 13.63 -9.71
C LEU A 54 6.23 12.93 -10.00
N LEU A 55 7.18 13.65 -10.60
CA LEU A 55 8.45 13.10 -11.03
C LEU A 55 9.52 13.09 -9.93
N GLU A 56 9.43 13.96 -8.92
CA GLU A 56 10.46 14.14 -7.88
C GLU A 56 10.97 12.81 -7.31
N ASN A 57 10.07 11.92 -6.89
CA ASN A 57 10.39 10.65 -6.25
C ASN A 57 10.67 9.49 -7.23
N ALA A 58 10.53 9.70 -8.54
CA ALA A 58 10.79 8.65 -9.51
C ALA A 58 12.30 8.35 -9.57
N SER A 59 12.65 7.08 -9.32
CA SER A 59 14.03 6.57 -9.31
C SER A 59 14.71 6.66 -10.68
N ASN A 60 13.95 6.48 -11.75
CA ASN A 60 14.41 6.63 -13.13
C ASN A 60 13.37 7.41 -13.93
N LYS A 61 13.79 8.56 -14.47
CA LYS A 61 12.93 9.51 -15.18
C LYS A 61 13.72 10.37 -16.15
N ASN A 62 13.04 10.94 -17.13
CA ASN A 62 13.52 12.09 -17.90
C ASN A 62 12.65 13.32 -17.58
N GLU A 63 12.75 14.35 -18.41
CA GLU A 63 12.02 15.61 -18.21
C GLU A 63 10.51 15.42 -18.16
N ASP A 64 9.94 14.42 -18.84
CA ASP A 64 8.49 14.25 -19.02
C ASP A 64 7.95 12.91 -18.49
N PHE A 65 8.81 11.90 -18.31
CA PHE A 65 8.38 10.51 -18.13
C PHE A 65 9.16 9.79 -17.04
N ILE A 66 8.46 8.87 -16.35
CA ILE A 66 9.08 7.81 -15.55
C ILE A 66 9.50 6.69 -16.49
N LEU A 67 10.74 6.24 -16.38
CA LEU A 67 11.33 5.22 -17.25
C LEU A 67 11.41 3.89 -16.50
N THR A 68 10.91 2.82 -17.10
CA THR A 68 10.91 1.45 -16.55
C THR A 68 11.17 0.45 -17.67
N GLU A 69 11.60 -0.77 -17.37
CA GLU A 69 11.78 -1.77 -18.41
C GLU A 69 10.42 -2.19 -18.99
N LYS A 70 10.42 -2.52 -20.27
CA LYS A 70 9.21 -2.92 -20.98
C LYS A 70 8.67 -4.21 -20.37
N GLY A 71 7.56 -4.11 -19.64
CA GLY A 71 6.89 -5.24 -18.99
C GLY A 71 7.01 -5.27 -17.46
N ASP A 72 7.68 -4.29 -16.85
CA ASP A 72 7.70 -4.13 -15.39
C ASP A 72 6.34 -3.70 -14.82
N TRP A 73 5.61 -2.89 -15.58
CA TRP A 73 4.18 -2.64 -15.35
C TRP A 73 3.36 -3.80 -15.91
N LYS A 74 3.46 -4.97 -15.29
CA LYS A 74 2.41 -5.97 -15.39
C LYS A 74 1.34 -5.63 -14.35
N SER A 75 0.20 -5.16 -14.86
CA SER A 75 -1.08 -5.10 -14.17
C SER A 75 -1.56 -6.49 -13.75
#